data_AF-A0A1H2VAJ6-F1
#
_entry.id   AF-A0A1H2VAJ6-F1
#
_cell.length_a   1.000
_cell.length_b   1.000
_cell.length_c   1.000
_cell.angle_alpha   90.00
_cell.angle_beta   90.00
_cell.angle_gamma   90.00
#
_symmetry.space_group_name_H-M   'P 1'
#
loop_
_entity.id
_entity.type
_entity.pdbx_description
1 polymer ?
#
loop_
_entity_poly.entity_id
_entity_poly.type
_entity_poly.pdbx_seq_one_letter_code
_entity_poly.pdbx_strand_id
1 'polypeptide(L)'
;MLTKKDASLYIEKIPANKFFAGKTVEISYKEYQAIKTEDNTVEVGKFLGVDEIHLPHYLWETMEYMIDVIRHTSHTISLPKEISRMSLQRLTMPSVLKQVENYNEKGLITSIVLDTYSLKKVLFTFEYDTEEILAQWNCSMFDKIVHSRRFVYYENGSLRSRVRDLCGYTEEWEYDENGKFLQYIRNWGGKTKIVNGNSDDIIEEESDLEGLVEYDQTGAKIVYSHNGDKKIIRYDEEGRIIEAKFYEIFYKDLELRETVSYKFFEGKVERTTLSAGGMKSVVLYKDIDYQEEPKGFSMFDGCEGNIFSCIRYDAEGNEIEKYIHTYFENDLWETVYYLNGIPERILRKEYNILKDLNYMYTEKFKQVVQYCKENNLFVGYGNPNGKVLVIGKEAAHISKEETTENLEKKKEELFQSNVSQWEHILSTNEVPNYDGERTISHNPLYAYGNQYNSWDKSKKGGTSRTYLNYEKLYEQLFLQGEKLQKINFQKEFFITELSDYPTKESYKDNEIEALRKQSIEERKPLFALPFFKEFPIVIVAAGHYPKRYKFDMQQIFDVQWEGEPIKVGEKYWYNLHFSKDNKRILIHTRQLSNRVSNELIAAIANEAKKFL
;
A
#
# COMPACT_ATOMS: atom_id res chain seq x y z
N MET A 1 47.74 11.93 -17.42
CA MET A 1 46.68 12.71 -16.76
C MET A 1 45.75 11.72 -16.12
N LEU A 2 45.45 11.92 -14.83
CA LEU A 2 44.60 11.06 -14.01
C LEU A 2 43.18 11.07 -14.55
N THR A 3 42.63 9.91 -14.90
CA THR A 3 41.19 9.75 -15.12
C THR A 3 40.71 8.54 -14.30
N LYS A 4 39.79 8.87 -13.40
CA LYS A 4 39.25 8.09 -12.29
C LYS A 4 38.67 6.75 -12.75
N LYS A 5 39.22 5.66 -12.20
CA LYS A 5 38.66 4.30 -12.19
C LYS A 5 37.91 4.11 -10.85
N ASP A 6 36.89 4.93 -10.61
CA ASP A 6 36.09 4.82 -9.38
C ASP A 6 34.92 3.88 -9.66
N ALA A 7 35.19 2.58 -9.58
CA ALA A 7 34.18 1.54 -9.58
C ALA A 7 33.16 1.82 -8.47
N SER A 8 31.90 1.99 -8.87
CA SER A 8 30.67 1.75 -8.10
C SER A 8 30.60 2.32 -6.66
N LEU A 9 30.42 3.64 -6.53
CA LEU A 9 29.78 4.28 -5.37
C LEU A 9 28.28 3.93 -5.30
N TYR A 10 27.91 2.65 -5.24
CA TYR A 10 26.52 2.25 -4.95
C TYR A 10 26.30 2.37 -3.43
N ILE A 11 26.19 3.60 -2.95
CA ILE A 11 25.54 3.89 -1.67
C ILE A 11 24.05 3.85 -1.98
N GLU A 12 23.34 2.89 -1.39
CA GLU A 12 21.87 2.88 -1.40
C GLU A 12 21.38 4.12 -0.65
N LYS A 13 21.19 5.23 -1.39
CA LYS A 13 20.60 6.45 -0.86
C LYS A 13 19.10 6.31 -0.94
N ILE A 14 18.48 6.07 0.21
CA ILE A 14 17.02 6.18 0.34
C ILE A 14 16.71 7.62 0.74
N PRO A 15 16.22 8.47 -0.19
CA PRO A 15 15.97 9.86 0.13
C PRO A 15 14.86 9.98 1.18
N ALA A 16 15.02 10.92 2.10
CA ALA A 16 13.97 11.24 3.06
C ALA A 16 12.77 11.86 2.36
N ASN A 17 11.60 11.24 2.50
CA ASN A 17 10.34 11.80 2.01
C ASN A 17 9.70 12.65 3.12
N LYS A 18 9.97 13.96 3.07
CA LYS A 18 9.46 14.92 4.08
C LYS A 18 7.93 14.99 4.11
N PHE A 19 7.26 14.70 2.99
CA PHE A 19 5.80 14.69 2.94
C PHE A 19 5.21 13.49 3.68
N PHE A 20 5.92 12.36 3.71
CA PHE A 20 5.53 11.17 4.46
C PHE A 20 6.13 11.08 5.87
N ALA A 21 6.86 12.11 6.32
CA ALA A 21 7.41 12.15 7.68
C ALA A 21 6.37 11.85 8.77
N GLY A 22 6.68 10.87 9.62
CA GLY A 22 5.84 10.39 10.71
C GLY A 22 4.61 9.59 10.27
N LYS A 23 4.51 9.18 9.00
CA LYS A 23 3.30 8.53 8.46
C LYS A 23 3.54 7.07 8.10
N THR A 24 2.44 6.31 8.17
CA THR A 24 2.30 5.03 7.49
C THR A 24 1.53 5.25 6.20
N VAL A 25 2.01 4.67 5.11
CA VAL A 25 1.50 4.92 3.77
C VAL A 25 1.26 3.60 3.07
N GLU A 26 0.06 3.41 2.54
CA GLU A 26 -0.23 2.29 1.65
C GLU A 26 -0.01 2.75 0.21
N ILE A 27 0.81 2.01 -0.52
CA ILE A 27 1.12 2.26 -1.93
C ILE A 27 0.32 1.28 -2.78
N SER A 28 -0.28 1.79 -3.84
CA SER A 28 -0.98 0.99 -4.85
C SER A 28 -0.65 1.49 -6.24
N TYR A 29 -0.46 0.56 -7.18
CA TYR A 29 -0.27 0.86 -8.59
C TYR A 29 -1.58 0.57 -9.30
N LYS A 30 -2.16 1.58 -9.94
CA LYS A 30 -3.50 1.48 -10.54
C LYS A 30 -3.46 1.79 -12.02
N GLU A 31 -4.14 0.97 -12.79
CA GLU A 31 -4.34 1.17 -14.21
C GLU A 31 -5.68 1.81 -14.52
N TYR A 32 -5.63 2.73 -15.47
CA TYR A 32 -6.78 3.45 -15.98
C TYR A 32 -6.76 3.45 -17.50
N GLN A 33 -7.94 3.54 -18.08
CA GLN A 33 -8.09 3.83 -19.50
C GLN A 33 -7.53 5.23 -19.78
N ALA A 34 -6.72 5.37 -20.84
CA ALA A 34 -6.30 6.67 -21.29
C ALA A 34 -7.37 7.30 -22.20
N ILE A 35 -7.78 8.53 -21.93
CA ILE A 35 -8.75 9.26 -22.75
C ILE A 35 -8.05 10.43 -23.41
N LYS A 36 -8.08 10.47 -24.74
CA LYS A 36 -7.59 11.62 -25.50
C LYS A 36 -8.68 12.70 -25.56
N THR A 37 -8.37 13.90 -25.10
CA THR A 37 -9.28 15.05 -25.11
C THR A 37 -9.27 15.76 -26.47
N GLU A 38 -10.23 16.67 -26.69
CA GLU A 38 -10.29 17.52 -27.89
C GLU A 38 -9.04 18.40 -28.05
N ASP A 39 -8.36 18.74 -26.95
CA ASP A 39 -7.13 19.54 -26.92
C ASP A 39 -5.84 18.71 -27.09
N ASN A 40 -5.95 17.44 -27.51
CA ASN A 40 -4.85 16.47 -27.61
C ASN A 40 -4.10 16.19 -26.29
N THR A 41 -4.69 16.51 -25.13
CA THR A 41 -4.18 16.06 -23.84
C THR A 41 -4.68 14.63 -23.55
N VAL A 42 -3.99 13.93 -22.65
CA VAL A 42 -4.39 12.60 -22.21
C VAL A 42 -4.82 12.68 -20.74
N GLU A 43 -6.02 12.22 -20.46
CA GLU A 43 -6.62 12.23 -19.13
C GLU A 43 -6.98 10.83 -18.65
N VAL A 44 -7.14 10.70 -17.33
CA VAL A 44 -7.55 9.45 -16.67
C VAL A 44 -9.03 9.18 -16.94
N GLY A 45 -9.28 8.03 -17.54
CA GLY A 45 -10.61 7.48 -17.77
C GLY A 45 -11.02 6.43 -16.74
N LYS A 46 -11.73 5.41 -17.22
CA LYS A 46 -12.25 4.32 -16.39
C LYS A 46 -11.10 3.55 -15.72
N PHE A 47 -11.25 3.25 -14.43
CA PHE A 47 -10.37 2.31 -13.73
C PHE A 47 -10.42 0.92 -14.37
N LEU A 48 -9.25 0.35 -14.67
CA LEU A 48 -9.08 -0.94 -15.32
C LEU A 48 -8.73 -2.04 -14.31
N GLY A 49 -7.85 -1.74 -13.35
CA GLY A 49 -7.40 -2.73 -12.37
C GLY A 49 -6.25 -2.22 -11.51
N VAL A 50 -5.86 -3.04 -10.52
CA VAL A 50 -4.63 -2.85 -9.75
C VAL A 50 -3.52 -3.60 -10.49
N ASP A 51 -2.38 -2.95 -10.68
CA ASP A 51 -1.19 -3.62 -11.16
C ASP A 51 -0.45 -4.25 -9.98
N GLU A 52 -0.31 -5.57 -10.02
CA GLU A 52 0.30 -6.36 -8.96
C GLU A 52 1.75 -6.77 -9.29
N ILE A 53 2.35 -6.25 -10.37
CA ILE A 53 3.66 -6.72 -10.89
C ILE A 53 4.80 -5.79 -10.46
N HIS A 54 4.50 -4.58 -9.98
CA HIS A 54 5.52 -3.64 -9.51
C HIS A 54 6.22 -4.13 -8.25
N LEU A 55 7.49 -4.50 -8.40
CA LEU A 55 8.32 -5.00 -7.33
C LEU A 55 9.29 -3.92 -6.82
N PRO A 56 9.36 -3.68 -5.50
CA PRO A 56 10.42 -2.85 -4.95
C PRO A 56 11.79 -3.44 -5.26
N HIS A 57 12.78 -2.58 -5.53
CA HIS A 57 14.12 -3.04 -5.90
C HIS A 57 14.75 -3.99 -4.86
N TYR A 58 14.50 -3.74 -3.56
CA TYR A 58 15.01 -4.60 -2.47
C TYR A 58 14.50 -6.03 -2.56
N LEU A 59 13.24 -6.21 -3.01
CA LEU A 59 12.67 -7.54 -3.21
C LEU A 59 13.27 -8.21 -4.43
N TRP A 60 13.45 -7.47 -5.52
CA TRP A 60 14.14 -7.97 -6.71
C TRP A 60 15.56 -8.47 -6.38
N GLU A 61 16.35 -7.63 -5.71
CA GLU A 61 17.70 -7.99 -5.25
C GLU A 61 17.69 -9.24 -4.37
N THR A 62 16.80 -9.29 -3.38
CA THR A 62 16.69 -10.44 -2.47
C THR A 62 16.45 -11.74 -3.26
N MET A 63 15.63 -11.68 -4.31
CA MET A 63 15.28 -12.83 -5.14
C MET A 63 16.42 -13.24 -6.06
N GLU A 64 17.08 -12.28 -6.71
CA GLU A 64 18.27 -12.55 -7.53
C GLU A 64 19.37 -13.20 -6.69
N TYR A 65 19.71 -12.62 -5.55
CA TYR A 65 20.75 -13.15 -4.68
C TYR A 65 20.38 -14.54 -4.15
N MET A 66 19.11 -14.75 -3.79
CA MET A 66 18.64 -16.07 -3.37
C MET A 66 18.77 -17.12 -4.48
N ILE A 67 18.38 -16.78 -5.72
CA ILE A 67 18.51 -17.68 -6.87
C ILE A 67 19.98 -18.00 -7.13
N ASP A 68 20.85 -17.00 -7.06
CA ASP A 68 22.27 -17.14 -7.33
C ASP A 68 22.94 -18.07 -6.32
N VAL A 69 22.71 -17.85 -5.02
CA VAL A 69 23.21 -18.74 -3.97
C VAL A 69 22.67 -20.15 -4.14
N ILE A 70 21.36 -20.32 -4.42
CA ILE A 70 20.75 -21.65 -4.66
C ILE A 70 21.39 -22.39 -5.83
N ARG A 71 21.71 -21.69 -6.93
CA ARG A 71 22.30 -22.30 -8.13
C ARG A 71 23.74 -22.76 -7.91
N HIS A 72 24.50 -22.03 -7.11
CA HIS A 72 25.94 -22.21 -6.99
C HIS A 72 26.40 -22.88 -5.70
N THR A 73 25.54 -22.98 -4.68
CA THR A 73 25.86 -23.75 -3.46
C THR A 73 25.62 -25.24 -3.65
N SER A 74 26.55 -26.06 -3.14
CA SER A 74 26.40 -27.51 -3.03
C SER A 74 25.70 -27.96 -1.74
N HIS A 75 25.38 -27.03 -0.84
CA HIS A 75 24.82 -27.30 0.49
C HIS A 75 23.40 -26.76 0.65
N THR A 76 22.56 -27.48 1.40
CA THR A 76 21.20 -27.02 1.73
C THR A 76 21.24 -25.71 2.51
N ILE A 77 20.67 -24.65 1.95
CA ILE A 77 20.53 -23.35 2.61
C ILE A 77 19.46 -23.43 3.71
N SER A 78 19.66 -22.73 4.83
CA SER A 78 18.73 -22.66 5.96
C SER A 78 17.49 -21.77 5.70
N LEU A 79 16.97 -21.78 4.47
CA LEU A 79 15.77 -21.04 4.11
C LEU A 79 14.53 -21.63 4.81
N PRO A 80 13.47 -20.82 5.04
CA PRO A 80 12.14 -21.33 5.37
C PRO A 80 11.74 -22.52 4.48
N LYS A 81 11.08 -23.54 5.07
CA LYS A 81 10.69 -24.77 4.36
C LYS A 81 9.69 -24.50 3.23
N GLU A 82 8.98 -23.40 3.34
CA GLU A 82 8.03 -22.87 2.38
C GLU A 82 8.74 -22.45 1.11
N ILE A 83 9.82 -21.68 1.24
CA ILE A 83 10.63 -21.17 0.11
C ILE A 83 11.31 -22.33 -0.62
N SER A 84 11.91 -23.28 0.10
CA SER A 84 12.59 -24.42 -0.53
C SER A 84 11.66 -25.37 -1.31
N ARG A 85 10.35 -25.27 -1.09
CA ARG A 85 9.32 -26.05 -1.81
C ARG A 85 8.62 -25.24 -2.90
N MET A 86 8.91 -23.95 -3.04
CA MET A 86 8.35 -23.12 -4.09
C MET A 86 9.02 -23.44 -5.43
N SER A 87 8.24 -23.38 -6.52
CA SER A 87 8.81 -23.46 -7.86
C SER A 87 9.61 -22.20 -8.17
N LEU A 88 10.69 -22.34 -8.95
CA LEU A 88 11.51 -21.21 -9.41
C LEU A 88 10.66 -20.14 -10.12
N GLN A 89 9.62 -20.55 -10.84
CA GLN A 89 8.69 -19.63 -11.50
C GLN A 89 7.96 -18.71 -10.49
N ARG A 90 7.48 -19.26 -9.36
CA ARG A 90 6.82 -18.46 -8.31
C ARG A 90 7.79 -17.54 -7.57
N LEU A 91 9.08 -17.87 -7.60
CA LEU A 91 10.18 -17.11 -7.01
C LEU A 91 10.87 -16.15 -8.01
N THR A 92 10.43 -16.08 -9.25
CA THR A 92 10.98 -15.13 -10.25
C THR A 92 9.94 -14.11 -10.71
N MET A 93 8.65 -14.40 -10.47
CA MET A 93 7.53 -13.52 -10.80
C MET A 93 6.52 -13.43 -9.65
N PRO A 94 6.89 -12.83 -8.50
CA PRO A 94 5.94 -12.60 -7.42
C PRO A 94 5.00 -11.44 -7.77
N SER A 95 3.73 -11.58 -7.39
CA SER A 95 2.76 -10.49 -7.43
C SER A 95 2.66 -9.83 -6.07
N VAL A 96 2.77 -8.49 -6.02
CA VAL A 96 2.55 -7.66 -4.84
C VAL A 96 1.09 -7.20 -4.82
N LEU A 97 0.33 -7.74 -3.87
CA LEU A 97 -1.08 -7.39 -3.66
C LEU A 97 -1.22 -6.07 -2.90
N LYS A 98 -0.28 -5.81 -1.98
CA LYS A 98 -0.30 -4.64 -1.10
C LYS A 98 1.10 -4.26 -0.65
N GLN A 99 1.41 -2.98 -0.66
CA GLN A 99 2.64 -2.41 -0.13
C GLN A 99 2.32 -1.37 0.95
N VAL A 100 2.91 -1.51 2.13
CA VAL A 100 2.79 -0.54 3.23
C VAL A 100 4.17 -0.08 3.65
N GLU A 101 4.38 1.22 3.62
CA GLU A 101 5.63 1.89 3.97
C GLU A 101 5.46 2.66 5.27
N ASN A 102 6.42 2.57 6.17
CA ASN A 102 6.44 3.33 7.41
C ASN A 102 7.60 4.30 7.40
N TYR A 103 7.35 5.54 7.81
CA TYR A 103 8.35 6.60 7.83
C TYR A 103 8.53 7.14 9.25
N ASN A 104 9.77 7.44 9.64
CA ASN A 104 10.03 8.12 10.90
C ASN A 104 9.70 9.63 10.81
N GLU A 105 9.80 10.35 11.93
CA GLU A 105 9.55 11.80 12.03
C GLU A 105 10.39 12.66 11.08
N LYS A 106 11.50 12.11 10.54
CA LYS A 106 12.38 12.78 9.60
C LYS A 106 12.06 12.45 8.13
N GLY A 107 11.13 11.54 7.88
CA GLY A 107 10.77 11.07 6.54
C GLY A 107 11.65 9.95 6.01
N LEU A 108 12.47 9.30 6.84
CA LEU A 108 13.22 8.11 6.44
C LEU A 108 12.33 6.89 6.58
N ILE A 109 12.39 6.00 5.59
CA ILE A 109 11.62 4.75 5.62
C ILE A 109 12.20 3.81 6.69
N THR A 110 11.38 3.30 7.58
CA THR A 110 11.78 2.39 8.66
C THR A 110 11.39 0.95 8.37
N SER A 111 10.31 0.74 7.61
CA SER A 111 9.92 -0.58 7.15
C SER A 111 9.05 -0.54 5.89
N ILE A 112 9.11 -1.62 5.12
CA ILE A 112 8.19 -1.92 4.02
C ILE A 112 7.58 -3.29 4.29
N VAL A 113 6.25 -3.38 4.27
CA VAL A 113 5.50 -4.63 4.32
C VAL A 113 4.90 -4.90 2.96
N LEU A 114 5.22 -6.04 2.35
CA LEU A 114 4.66 -6.48 1.09
C LEU A 114 3.77 -7.70 1.35
N ASP A 115 2.49 -7.57 1.04
CA ASP A 115 1.60 -8.70 0.86
C ASP A 115 1.80 -9.24 -0.55
N THR A 116 2.17 -10.51 -0.67
CA THR A 116 2.46 -11.12 -1.97
C THR A 116 1.73 -12.44 -2.12
N TYR A 117 1.35 -12.77 -3.35
CA TYR A 117 0.66 -14.03 -3.62
C TYR A 117 1.52 -15.26 -3.25
N SER A 118 2.81 -15.21 -3.57
CA SER A 118 3.74 -16.35 -3.42
C SER A 118 4.37 -16.44 -2.03
N LEU A 119 4.73 -15.30 -1.41
CA LEU A 119 5.49 -15.26 -0.15
C LEU A 119 4.62 -14.86 1.05
N LYS A 120 3.33 -14.57 0.83
CA LYS A 120 2.34 -14.08 1.80
C LYS A 120 2.70 -12.72 2.38
N LYS A 121 3.73 -12.64 3.22
CA LYS A 121 4.16 -11.40 3.88
C LYS A 121 5.67 -11.31 3.89
N VAL A 122 6.21 -10.34 3.15
CA VAL A 122 7.63 -9.98 3.15
C VAL A 122 7.78 -8.68 3.93
N LEU A 123 8.69 -8.64 4.89
CA LEU A 123 8.98 -7.47 5.69
C LEU A 123 10.41 -7.01 5.46
N PHE A 124 10.58 -5.77 5.01
CA PHE A 124 11.84 -5.06 5.05
C PHE A 124 11.88 -4.14 6.27
N THR A 125 13.00 -4.12 6.98
CA THR A 125 13.27 -3.16 8.07
C THR A 125 14.56 -2.43 7.80
N PHE A 126 14.59 -1.13 8.05
CA PHE A 126 15.72 -0.25 7.73
C PHE A 126 16.23 0.42 9.01
N GLU A 127 17.54 0.43 9.18
CA GLU A 127 18.26 1.01 10.31
C GLU A 127 19.24 2.06 9.80
N TYR A 128 19.25 3.22 10.46
CA TYR A 128 20.10 4.35 10.13
C TYR A 128 20.99 4.68 11.32
N ASP A 129 22.16 5.22 11.04
CA ASP A 129 23.06 5.73 12.07
C ASP A 129 22.61 7.11 12.60
N THR A 130 23.43 7.71 13.46
CA THR A 130 23.16 9.03 14.04
C THR A 130 23.16 10.18 13.04
N GLU A 131 23.79 9.99 11.88
CA GLU A 131 23.86 10.96 10.78
C GLU A 131 22.80 10.70 9.72
N GLU A 132 21.82 9.82 10.00
CA GLU A 132 20.73 9.45 9.08
C GLU A 132 21.21 8.69 7.83
N ILE A 133 22.40 8.12 7.89
CA ILE A 133 22.95 7.29 6.81
C ILE A 133 22.48 5.85 7.03
N LEU A 134 22.02 5.20 5.96
CA LEU A 134 21.53 3.81 6.01
C LEU A 134 22.66 2.87 6.45
N ALA A 135 22.50 2.24 7.61
CA ALA A 135 23.48 1.35 8.19
C ALA A 135 23.17 -0.13 7.86
N GLN A 136 21.89 -0.50 7.87
CA GLN A 136 21.47 -1.87 7.58
C GLN A 136 20.03 -1.93 7.10
N TRP A 137 19.70 -2.91 6.26
CA TRP A 137 18.34 -3.39 6.12
C TRP A 137 18.26 -4.91 6.15
N ASN A 138 17.10 -5.42 6.57
CA ASN A 138 16.82 -6.85 6.66
C ASN A 138 15.55 -7.18 5.88
N CYS A 139 15.56 -8.29 5.14
CA CYS A 139 14.37 -8.90 4.57
C CYS A 139 13.98 -10.13 5.38
N SER A 140 12.74 -10.13 5.87
CA SER A 140 12.13 -11.23 6.60
C SER A 140 10.99 -11.85 5.81
N MET A 141 10.97 -13.18 5.77
CA MET A 141 9.91 -13.99 5.17
C MET A 141 9.60 -15.16 6.10
N PHE A 142 8.31 -15.47 6.30
CA PHE A 142 7.88 -16.57 7.19
C PHE A 142 8.51 -16.48 8.59
N ASP A 143 8.51 -15.27 9.17
CA ASP A 143 9.05 -14.95 10.50
C ASP A 143 10.55 -15.24 10.69
N LYS A 144 11.30 -15.31 9.58
CA LYS A 144 12.76 -15.45 9.59
C LYS A 144 13.41 -14.37 8.74
N ILE A 145 14.51 -13.81 9.22
CA ILE A 145 15.40 -13.00 8.39
C ILE A 145 16.04 -13.94 7.38
N VAL A 146 15.72 -13.73 6.11
CA VAL A 146 16.25 -14.53 4.99
C VAL A 146 17.45 -13.85 4.36
N HIS A 147 17.45 -12.51 4.36
CA HIS A 147 18.49 -11.71 3.76
C HIS A 147 18.75 -10.44 4.58
N SER A 148 19.99 -9.96 4.59
CA SER A 148 20.35 -8.67 5.17
C SER A 148 21.43 -7.99 4.37
N ARG A 149 21.43 -6.66 4.39
CA ARG A 149 22.46 -5.84 3.76
C ARG A 149 22.93 -4.79 4.75
N ARG A 150 24.24 -4.70 4.94
CA ARG A 150 24.89 -3.81 5.91
C ARG A 150 25.90 -2.92 5.21
N PHE A 151 26.01 -1.69 5.69
CA PHE A 151 26.95 -0.69 5.21
C PHE A 151 27.80 -0.18 6.38
N VAL A 152 29.08 0.00 6.12
CA VAL A 152 30.05 0.55 7.07
C VAL A 152 30.67 1.77 6.41
N TYR A 153 30.78 2.86 7.14
CA TYR A 153 31.29 4.14 6.64
C TYR A 153 32.56 4.55 7.40
N TYR A 154 33.37 5.36 6.74
CA TYR A 154 34.42 6.14 7.38
C TYR A 154 33.84 7.36 8.09
N GLU A 155 34.62 8.02 8.96
CA GLU A 155 34.19 9.24 9.67
C GLU A 155 33.82 10.40 8.74
N ASN A 156 34.34 10.41 7.50
CA ASN A 156 34.02 11.41 6.49
C ASN A 156 32.72 11.11 5.72
N GLY A 157 32.00 10.02 6.06
CA GLY A 157 30.78 9.56 5.38
C GLY A 157 31.01 8.74 4.11
N SER A 158 32.26 8.53 3.67
CA SER A 158 32.57 7.64 2.55
C SER A 158 32.28 6.18 2.91
N LEU A 159 31.75 5.40 1.96
CA LEU A 159 31.51 3.97 2.15
C LEU A 159 32.84 3.22 2.32
N ARG A 160 32.98 2.50 3.44
CA ARG A 160 34.13 1.64 3.74
C ARG A 160 33.88 0.21 3.29
N SER A 161 32.73 -0.35 3.63
CA SER A 161 32.35 -1.67 3.15
C SER A 161 30.85 -1.85 3.07
N ARG A 162 30.43 -2.77 2.21
CA ARG A 162 29.05 -3.25 2.15
C ARG A 162 29.04 -4.77 2.20
N VAL A 163 28.11 -5.34 2.95
CA VAL A 163 27.98 -6.78 3.14
C VAL A 163 26.56 -7.19 2.86
N ARG A 164 26.36 -8.24 2.07
CA ARG A 164 25.06 -8.88 1.92
C ARG A 164 25.13 -10.32 2.42
N ASP A 165 24.14 -10.75 3.21
CA ASP A 165 24.07 -12.07 3.84
C ASP A 165 22.75 -12.75 3.47
N LEU A 166 22.81 -14.02 3.05
CA LEU A 166 21.64 -14.87 2.87
C LEU A 166 21.80 -16.13 3.74
N CYS A 167 21.31 -16.08 4.98
CA CYS A 167 21.38 -17.20 5.92
C CYS A 167 22.81 -17.73 6.14
N GLY A 168 23.78 -16.83 6.29
CA GLY A 168 25.20 -17.15 6.51
C GLY A 168 26.03 -17.32 5.24
N TYR A 169 25.42 -17.15 4.06
CA TYR A 169 26.12 -17.02 2.78
C TYR A 169 26.38 -15.54 2.50
N THR A 170 27.63 -15.12 2.58
CA THR A 170 27.98 -13.68 2.61
C THR A 170 28.81 -13.25 1.42
N GLU A 171 28.60 -12.00 1.02
CA GLU A 171 29.44 -11.28 0.07
C GLU A 171 29.76 -9.88 0.61
N GLU A 172 31.03 -9.50 0.59
CA GLU A 172 31.54 -8.25 1.13
C GLU A 172 32.41 -7.54 0.09
N TRP A 173 32.19 -6.24 -0.07
CA TRP A 173 33.02 -5.34 -0.86
C TRP A 173 33.62 -4.29 0.07
N GLU A 174 34.93 -4.09 -0.03
CA GLU A 174 35.66 -3.08 0.73
C GLU A 174 36.24 -2.01 -0.18
N TYR A 175 36.30 -0.78 0.34
CA TYR A 175 36.75 0.41 -0.37
C TYR A 175 37.66 1.23 0.54
N ASP A 176 38.54 2.05 -0.05
CA ASP A 176 39.29 3.07 0.69
C ASP A 176 38.48 4.36 0.89
N GLU A 177 39.03 5.31 1.64
CA GLU A 177 38.38 6.60 1.94
C GLU A 177 38.06 7.45 0.71
N ASN A 178 38.73 7.19 -0.42
CA ASN A 178 38.52 7.86 -1.69
C ASN A 178 37.50 7.13 -2.58
N GLY A 179 36.93 6.01 -2.12
CA GLY A 179 35.99 5.19 -2.86
C GLY A 179 36.64 4.17 -3.79
N LYS A 180 37.97 3.97 -3.72
CA LYS A 180 38.64 2.96 -4.53
C LYS A 180 38.34 1.57 -3.97
N PHE A 181 37.82 0.69 -4.82
CA PHE A 181 37.63 -0.73 -4.50
C PHE A 181 38.94 -1.41 -4.08
N LEU A 182 38.93 -2.09 -2.94
CA LEU A 182 40.08 -2.74 -2.31
C LEU A 182 40.03 -4.25 -2.44
N GLN A 183 38.90 -4.87 -2.10
CA GLN A 183 38.73 -6.32 -2.15
C GLN A 183 37.27 -6.73 -2.13
N TYR A 184 37.02 -7.93 -2.67
CA TYR A 184 35.75 -8.63 -2.60
C TYR A 184 35.93 -9.99 -1.94
N ILE A 185 35.06 -10.31 -0.98
CA ILE A 185 35.07 -11.57 -0.24
C ILE A 185 33.73 -12.26 -0.43
N ARG A 186 33.73 -13.49 -0.94
CA ARG A 186 32.54 -14.36 -1.00
C ARG A 186 32.73 -15.59 -0.14
N ASN A 187 31.72 -15.91 0.68
CA ASN A 187 31.69 -17.10 1.52
C ASN A 187 30.36 -17.86 1.36
N TRP A 188 30.38 -18.92 0.54
CA TRP A 188 29.20 -19.76 0.28
C TRP A 188 29.36 -21.20 0.77
N GLY A 189 29.52 -21.39 2.09
CA GLY A 189 29.36 -22.70 2.72
C GLY A 189 30.37 -23.79 2.33
N GLY A 190 31.55 -23.43 1.81
CA GLY A 190 32.59 -24.41 1.51
C GLY A 190 33.88 -23.90 0.86
N LYS A 191 33.88 -22.71 0.26
CA LYS A 191 35.08 -22.03 -0.25
C LYS A 191 34.94 -20.52 -0.06
N THR A 192 35.84 -19.92 0.72
CA THR A 192 36.00 -18.46 0.74
C THR A 192 36.81 -18.06 -0.49
N LYS A 193 36.26 -17.16 -1.31
CA LYS A 193 36.99 -16.52 -2.40
C LYS A 193 37.31 -15.09 -1.98
N ILE A 194 38.55 -14.66 -2.22
CA ILE A 194 39.00 -13.29 -1.98
C ILE A 194 39.59 -12.79 -3.28
N VAL A 195 39.06 -11.70 -3.80
CA VAL A 195 39.53 -11.03 -5.02
C VAL A 195 40.06 -9.65 -4.63
N ASN A 196 41.35 -9.41 -4.88
CA ASN A 196 41.97 -8.11 -4.59
C ASN A 196 41.65 -7.11 -5.71
N GLY A 197 41.44 -5.84 -5.35
CA GLY A 197 41.06 -4.73 -6.24
C GLY A 197 42.08 -4.30 -7.30
N ASN A 198 43.22 -4.99 -7.40
CA ASN A 198 44.16 -4.86 -8.53
C ASN A 198 44.38 -6.19 -9.30
N SER A 199 43.59 -7.25 -9.05
CA SER A 199 43.71 -8.54 -9.75
C SER A 199 42.98 -8.52 -11.10
N ASP A 200 43.52 -9.21 -12.11
CA ASP A 200 42.78 -9.49 -13.36
C ASP A 200 41.52 -10.35 -13.10
N ASP A 201 41.46 -11.06 -11.95
CA ASP A 201 40.28 -11.82 -11.49
C ASP A 201 39.06 -10.94 -11.13
N ILE A 202 39.24 -9.62 -11.01
CA ILE A 202 38.10 -8.66 -10.87
C ILE A 202 37.20 -8.75 -12.10
N ILE A 203 37.82 -9.00 -13.25
CA ILE A 203 37.13 -9.09 -14.54
C ILE A 203 36.23 -10.34 -14.53
N GLU A 204 36.59 -11.46 -13.91
CA GLU A 204 35.77 -12.69 -13.97
C GLU A 204 34.49 -12.70 -13.11
N GLU A 205 34.30 -11.82 -12.12
CA GLU A 205 33.11 -11.88 -11.23
C GLU A 205 32.19 -10.65 -11.26
N GLU A 206 32.66 -9.48 -11.71
CA GLU A 206 31.72 -8.50 -12.31
C GLU A 206 31.32 -8.91 -13.74
N SER A 207 32.06 -9.84 -14.34
CA SER A 207 31.81 -10.32 -15.68
C SER A 207 31.70 -11.85 -15.72
N ASP A 208 30.46 -12.31 -15.72
CA ASP A 208 30.08 -13.41 -16.60
C ASP A 208 30.12 -12.97 -18.10
N LEU A 209 30.79 -11.86 -18.46
CA LEU A 209 30.57 -11.11 -19.71
C LEU A 209 31.78 -10.47 -20.40
N GLU A 210 32.94 -10.24 -19.79
CA GLU A 210 34.10 -9.57 -20.40
C GLU A 210 35.34 -10.48 -20.35
N GLY A 211 35.73 -11.06 -21.49
CA GLY A 211 36.87 -11.98 -21.65
C GLY A 211 38.20 -11.34 -22.05
N LEU A 212 38.23 -10.29 -22.89
CA LEU A 212 39.45 -9.57 -23.32
C LEU A 212 39.16 -8.09 -23.60
N VAL A 213 40.01 -7.17 -23.13
CA VAL A 213 39.87 -5.72 -23.35
C VAL A 213 41.06 -5.15 -24.12
N GLU A 214 40.78 -4.44 -25.22
CA GLU A 214 41.76 -3.73 -26.06
C GLU A 214 41.38 -2.26 -26.21
N TYR A 215 42.30 -1.41 -26.66
CA TYR A 215 42.03 -0.02 -27.04
C TYR A 215 42.54 0.26 -28.44
N ASP A 216 41.72 0.90 -29.28
CA ASP A 216 42.15 1.28 -30.62
C ASP A 216 42.94 2.61 -30.65
N GLN A 217 43.44 2.98 -31.83
CA GLN A 217 44.22 4.22 -32.03
C GLN A 217 43.41 5.51 -31.79
N THR A 218 42.08 5.41 -31.71
CA THR A 218 41.18 6.52 -31.40
C THR A 218 40.87 6.61 -29.90
N GLY A 219 41.33 5.64 -29.10
CA GLY A 219 41.05 5.53 -27.68
C GLY A 219 39.74 4.79 -27.35
N ALA A 220 39.09 4.15 -28.32
CA ALA A 220 37.88 3.37 -28.07
C ALA A 220 38.20 2.09 -27.30
N LYS A 221 37.39 1.75 -26.29
CA LYS A 221 37.49 0.48 -25.53
C LYS A 221 36.84 -0.63 -26.36
N ILE A 222 37.58 -1.69 -26.65
CA ILE A 222 37.08 -2.90 -27.31
C ILE A 222 37.03 -3.99 -26.25
N VAL A 223 35.90 -4.67 -26.13
CA VAL A 223 35.67 -5.77 -25.18
C VAL A 223 35.23 -6.99 -25.96
N TYR A 224 35.86 -8.13 -25.73
CA TYR A 224 35.41 -9.43 -26.23
C TYR A 224 34.84 -10.22 -25.06
N SER A 225 33.64 -10.79 -25.19
CA SER A 225 33.04 -11.65 -24.16
C SER A 225 33.63 -13.05 -24.22
N HIS A 226 33.47 -13.82 -23.15
CA HIS A 226 33.84 -15.24 -23.10
C HIS A 226 33.11 -16.10 -24.15
N ASN A 227 31.96 -15.63 -24.63
CA ASN A 227 31.17 -16.28 -25.67
C ASN A 227 31.63 -15.90 -27.09
N GLY A 228 32.62 -15.00 -27.19
CA GLY A 228 33.21 -14.51 -28.43
C GLY A 228 32.50 -13.29 -29.03
N ASP A 229 31.48 -12.75 -28.36
CA ASP A 229 30.84 -11.50 -28.76
C ASP A 229 31.83 -10.33 -28.61
N LYS A 230 31.63 -9.27 -29.39
CA LYS A 230 32.50 -8.10 -29.38
C LYS A 230 31.70 -6.84 -29.10
N LYS A 231 32.20 -5.98 -28.23
CA LYS A 231 31.64 -4.67 -27.91
C LYS A 231 32.70 -3.60 -28.16
N ILE A 232 32.34 -2.50 -28.81
CA ILE A 232 33.22 -1.35 -29.03
C ILE A 232 32.56 -0.12 -28.41
N ILE A 233 33.25 0.56 -27.50
CA ILE A 233 32.75 1.71 -26.73
C ILE A 233 33.61 2.94 -27.05
N ARG A 234 32.97 4.04 -27.41
CA ARG A 234 33.60 5.32 -27.67
C ARG A 234 33.23 6.34 -26.62
N TYR A 235 34.19 7.22 -26.35
CA TYR A 235 34.07 8.27 -25.36
C TYR A 235 34.23 9.65 -25.99
N ASP A 236 33.64 10.68 -25.38
CA ASP A 236 33.98 12.07 -25.67
C ASP A 236 35.21 12.56 -24.89
N GLU A 237 35.55 13.83 -25.04
CA GLU A 237 36.70 14.47 -24.38
C GLU A 237 36.58 14.51 -22.84
N GLU A 238 35.37 14.41 -22.30
CA GLU A 238 35.09 14.36 -20.86
C GLU A 238 35.09 12.91 -20.32
N GLY A 239 35.25 11.92 -21.21
CA GLY A 239 35.26 10.49 -20.87
C GLY A 239 33.88 9.85 -20.78
N ARG A 240 32.82 10.50 -21.29
CA ARG A 240 31.45 9.97 -21.32
C ARG A 240 31.24 9.06 -22.51
N ILE A 241 30.49 7.96 -22.33
CA ILE A 241 30.13 7.06 -23.44
C ILE A 241 29.23 7.81 -24.43
N ILE A 242 29.64 7.87 -25.70
CA ILE A 242 28.85 8.48 -26.79
C ILE A 242 28.31 7.46 -27.77
N GLU A 243 28.97 6.31 -27.89
CA GLU A 243 28.57 5.23 -28.79
C GLU A 243 29.05 3.88 -28.23
N ALA A 244 28.19 2.87 -28.29
CA ALA A 244 28.54 1.47 -28.07
C ALA A 244 28.02 0.62 -29.23
N LYS A 245 28.88 -0.23 -29.81
CA LYS A 245 28.51 -1.18 -30.87
C LYS A 245 28.66 -2.59 -30.38
N PHE A 246 27.62 -3.38 -30.55
CA PHE A 246 27.56 -4.78 -30.14
C PHE A 246 27.59 -5.67 -31.36
N TYR A 247 28.46 -6.67 -31.32
CA TYR A 247 28.64 -7.66 -32.35
C TYR A 247 28.48 -9.04 -31.73
N GLU A 248 27.76 -9.92 -32.41
CA GLU A 248 27.59 -11.31 -32.02
C GLU A 248 28.21 -12.24 -33.07
N ILE A 249 28.60 -13.44 -32.65
CA ILE A 249 29.11 -14.44 -33.59
C ILE A 249 27.94 -15.11 -34.30
N PHE A 250 27.89 -14.94 -35.63
CA PHE A 250 26.95 -15.65 -36.50
C PHE A 250 27.73 -16.44 -37.55
N TYR A 251 27.54 -17.77 -37.58
CA TYR A 251 28.17 -18.69 -38.56
C TYR A 251 29.69 -18.49 -38.81
N LYS A 252 30.45 -18.09 -37.78
CA LYS A 252 31.91 -17.84 -37.75
C LYS A 252 32.37 -16.41 -38.10
N ASP A 253 31.46 -15.50 -38.40
CA ASP A 253 31.76 -14.07 -38.58
C ASP A 253 31.14 -13.24 -37.44
N LEU A 254 31.69 -12.05 -37.21
CA LEU A 254 31.13 -11.07 -36.27
C LEU A 254 30.14 -10.17 -37.01
N GLU A 255 28.87 -10.30 -36.67
CA GLU A 255 27.81 -9.45 -37.22
C GLU A 255 27.42 -8.37 -36.23
N LEU A 256 27.20 -7.15 -36.72
CA LEU A 256 26.70 -6.06 -35.88
C LEU A 256 25.27 -6.39 -35.46
N ARG A 257 25.04 -6.55 -34.16
CA ARG A 257 23.73 -6.81 -33.57
C ARG A 257 22.97 -5.51 -33.31
N GLU A 258 23.64 -4.53 -32.70
CA GLU A 258 23.05 -3.24 -32.40
C GLU A 258 24.10 -2.14 -32.22
N THR A 259 23.68 -0.90 -32.47
CA THR A 259 24.44 0.31 -32.15
C THR A 259 23.63 1.13 -31.17
N VAL A 260 24.28 1.53 -30.08
CA VAL A 260 23.75 2.42 -29.06
C VAL A 260 24.49 3.74 -29.14
N SER A 261 23.77 4.85 -29.08
CA SER A 261 24.34 6.19 -29.10
C SER A 261 23.72 7.06 -28.03
N TYR A 262 24.51 7.99 -27.50
CA TYR A 262 24.11 8.86 -26.40
C TYR A 262 24.21 10.32 -26.82
N LYS A 263 23.19 11.10 -26.45
CA LYS A 263 23.24 12.56 -26.53
C LYS A 263 22.95 13.15 -25.16
N PHE A 264 23.82 14.06 -24.75
CA PHE A 264 23.76 14.72 -23.46
C PHE A 264 23.12 16.09 -23.58
N PHE A 265 22.23 16.40 -22.65
CA PHE A 265 21.59 17.69 -22.48
C PHE A 265 21.75 18.12 -21.03
N GLU A 266 21.43 19.37 -20.71
CA GLU A 266 21.44 19.85 -19.33
C GLU A 266 20.46 19.02 -18.47
N GLY A 267 21.03 18.13 -17.63
CA GLY A 267 20.28 17.26 -16.72
C GLY A 267 19.42 16.18 -17.39
N LYS A 268 19.75 15.73 -18.62
CA LYS A 268 19.10 14.60 -19.32
C LYS A 268 20.04 13.88 -20.28
N VAL A 269 19.76 12.60 -20.53
CA VAL A 269 20.49 11.78 -21.53
C VAL A 269 19.51 11.06 -22.45
N GLU A 270 19.68 11.24 -23.76
CA GLU A 270 18.97 10.45 -24.78
C GLU A 270 19.84 9.25 -25.18
N ARG A 271 19.35 8.04 -24.96
CA ARG A 271 19.93 6.78 -25.45
C ARG A 271 19.14 6.33 -26.67
N THR A 272 19.80 6.23 -27.82
CA THR A 272 19.21 5.66 -29.04
C THR A 272 19.84 4.30 -29.32
N THR A 273 19.04 3.24 -29.38
CA THR A 273 19.46 1.92 -29.87
C THR A 273 18.93 1.69 -31.26
N LEU A 274 19.79 1.21 -32.15
CA LEU A 274 19.46 0.77 -33.50
C LEU A 274 19.88 -0.69 -33.64
N SER A 275 18.91 -1.59 -33.83
CA SER A 275 19.19 -2.99 -34.07
C SER A 275 19.60 -3.24 -35.52
N ALA A 276 20.28 -4.35 -35.76
CA ALA A 276 20.66 -4.80 -37.10
C ALA A 276 19.46 -4.95 -38.04
N GLY A 277 18.31 -5.35 -37.49
CA GLY A 277 17.04 -5.48 -38.21
C GLY A 277 16.34 -4.15 -38.51
N GLY A 278 16.96 -3.01 -38.21
CA GLY A 278 16.43 -1.68 -38.50
C GLY A 278 15.44 -1.15 -37.45
N MET A 279 15.09 -1.93 -36.42
CA MET A 279 14.29 -1.42 -35.31
C MET A 279 15.08 -0.40 -34.50
N LYS A 280 14.40 0.65 -34.07
CA LYS A 280 15.01 1.73 -33.31
C LYS A 280 14.27 1.92 -31.98
N SER A 281 14.99 2.12 -30.89
CA SER A 281 14.41 2.62 -29.65
C SER A 281 15.13 3.88 -29.18
N VAL A 282 14.39 4.78 -28.55
CA VAL A 282 14.89 6.01 -27.98
C VAL A 282 14.39 6.11 -26.55
N VAL A 283 15.30 6.18 -25.58
CA VAL A 283 15.01 6.32 -24.16
C VAL A 283 15.57 7.65 -23.67
N LEU A 284 14.79 8.40 -22.91
CA LEU A 284 15.20 9.66 -22.30
C LEU A 284 15.32 9.46 -20.78
N TYR A 285 16.55 9.56 -20.27
CA TYR A 285 16.87 9.42 -18.84
C TYR A 285 17.00 10.78 -18.16
N LYS A 286 16.81 10.81 -16.83
CA LYS A 286 17.06 12.00 -15.99
C LYS A 286 18.55 12.20 -15.74
N ASP A 287 19.27 11.19 -15.26
CA ASP A 287 20.74 11.26 -15.16
C ASP A 287 21.31 9.84 -15.10
N ILE A 288 22.29 9.51 -15.93
CA ILE A 288 22.95 8.19 -15.88
C ILE A 288 24.35 8.43 -15.35
N ASP A 289 24.76 7.68 -14.31
CA ASP A 289 26.15 7.69 -13.87
C ASP A 289 27.05 7.20 -15.02
N TYR A 290 27.88 8.13 -15.50
CA TYR A 290 28.46 8.18 -16.85
C TYR A 290 29.49 7.09 -17.20
N GLN A 291 29.75 6.16 -16.28
CA GLN A 291 30.86 5.21 -16.35
C GLN A 291 30.47 3.79 -16.76
N GLU A 292 29.17 3.46 -16.74
CA GLU A 292 28.66 2.16 -17.15
C GLU A 292 27.52 2.28 -18.16
N GLU A 293 27.42 1.30 -19.05
CA GLU A 293 26.32 1.25 -19.99
C GLU A 293 25.03 0.82 -19.26
N PRO A 294 23.91 1.56 -19.39
CA PRO A 294 22.63 1.12 -18.87
C PRO A 294 22.27 -0.27 -19.38
N LYS A 295 21.72 -1.11 -18.50
CA LYS A 295 21.03 -2.34 -18.92
C LYS A 295 19.93 -1.92 -19.91
N GLY A 296 19.93 -2.55 -21.09
CA GLY A 296 19.11 -2.11 -22.24
C GLY A 296 17.61 -2.19 -22.00
N PHE A 297 16.82 -1.68 -22.96
CA PHE A 297 15.35 -1.61 -22.88
C PHE A 297 14.68 -2.96 -22.59
N SER A 298 14.02 -3.06 -21.44
CA SER A 298 12.99 -4.05 -21.12
C SER A 298 11.65 -3.35 -20.93
N MET A 299 10.54 -4.01 -21.31
CA MET A 299 9.18 -3.49 -21.06
C MET A 299 8.87 -3.31 -19.56
N PHE A 300 9.72 -3.85 -18.67
CA PHE A 300 9.62 -3.69 -17.22
C PHE A 300 10.42 -2.50 -16.69
N ASP A 301 11.26 -1.85 -17.51
CA ASP A 301 12.15 -0.75 -17.08
C ASP A 301 11.41 0.56 -16.83
N GLY A 302 10.14 0.68 -17.24
CA GLY A 302 9.28 1.84 -16.93
C GLY A 302 9.07 2.07 -15.42
N CYS A 303 9.60 1.17 -14.59
CA CYS A 303 9.54 1.21 -13.13
C CYS A 303 10.81 1.78 -12.48
N GLU A 304 11.91 1.91 -13.23
CA GLU A 304 13.14 2.53 -12.71
C GLU A 304 12.94 4.05 -12.69
N GLY A 305 13.07 4.66 -11.51
CA GLY A 305 12.78 6.07 -11.22
C GLY A 305 13.68 7.11 -11.91
N ASN A 306 14.21 6.78 -13.10
CA ASN A 306 15.17 7.56 -13.85
C ASN A 306 14.82 7.72 -15.35
N ILE A 307 13.69 7.18 -15.82
CA ILE A 307 13.27 7.27 -17.24
C ILE A 307 12.10 8.23 -17.40
N PHE A 308 12.21 9.22 -18.29
CA PHE A 308 11.13 10.14 -18.65
C PHE A 308 10.25 9.61 -19.80
N SER A 309 10.84 8.93 -20.76
CA SER A 309 10.09 8.38 -21.89
C SER A 309 10.88 7.31 -22.61
N CYS A 310 10.17 6.37 -23.20
CA CYS A 310 10.73 5.50 -24.22
C CYS A 310 9.81 5.46 -25.44
N ILE A 311 10.41 5.38 -26.62
CA ILE A 311 9.73 5.21 -27.89
C ILE A 311 10.41 4.09 -28.68
N ARG A 312 9.63 3.17 -29.23
CA ARG A 312 10.11 2.11 -30.11
C ARG A 312 9.50 2.26 -31.50
N TYR A 313 10.35 2.13 -32.51
CA TYR A 313 10.02 2.22 -33.92
C TYR A 313 10.29 0.90 -34.62
N ASP A 314 9.48 0.57 -35.61
CA ASP A 314 9.75 -0.53 -36.54
C ASP A 314 10.88 -0.16 -37.52
N ALA A 315 11.22 -1.12 -38.40
CA ALA A 315 12.25 -0.92 -39.43
C ALA A 315 11.87 0.12 -40.48
N GLU A 316 10.59 0.49 -40.59
CA GLU A 316 10.06 1.48 -41.53
C GLU A 316 10.01 2.88 -40.90
N GLY A 317 10.29 2.98 -39.60
CA GLY A 317 10.29 4.23 -38.83
C GLY A 317 8.93 4.60 -38.23
N ASN A 318 7.95 3.69 -38.25
CA ASN A 318 6.67 3.92 -37.60
C ASN A 318 6.78 3.67 -36.09
N GLU A 319 6.17 4.53 -35.29
CA GLU A 319 6.06 4.34 -33.84
C GLU A 319 5.18 3.13 -33.53
N ILE A 320 5.73 2.11 -32.87
CA ILE A 320 5.00 0.91 -32.44
C ILE A 320 4.47 1.12 -31.03
N GLU A 321 5.37 1.52 -30.12
CA GLU A 321 5.11 1.61 -28.70
C GLU A 321 5.78 2.85 -28.15
N LYS A 322 5.11 3.53 -27.23
CA LYS A 322 5.69 4.65 -26.51
C LYS A 322 5.16 4.68 -25.11
N TYR A 323 5.99 5.09 -24.16
CA TYR A 323 5.49 5.54 -22.88
C TYR A 323 6.10 6.87 -22.49
N ILE A 324 5.33 7.64 -21.73
CA ILE A 324 5.76 8.91 -21.13
C ILE A 324 5.55 8.77 -19.62
N HIS A 325 6.61 8.97 -18.87
CA HIS A 325 6.63 8.93 -17.41
C HIS A 325 6.69 10.35 -16.86
N THR A 326 5.77 10.67 -15.96
CA THR A 326 5.66 11.98 -15.32
C THR A 326 5.84 11.81 -13.83
N TYR A 327 6.87 12.46 -13.28
CA TYR A 327 7.10 12.52 -11.85
C TYR A 327 6.31 13.69 -11.25
N PHE A 328 5.62 13.41 -10.16
CA PHE A 328 4.92 14.40 -9.34
C PHE A 328 5.70 14.66 -8.04
N GLU A 329 5.18 15.55 -7.20
CA GLU A 329 5.69 15.74 -5.85
C GLU A 329 5.55 14.45 -5.02
N ASN A 330 6.40 14.30 -3.99
CA ASN A 330 6.32 13.25 -2.97
C ASN A 330 6.55 11.81 -3.46
N ASP A 331 7.41 11.63 -4.47
CA ASP A 331 7.76 10.33 -5.08
C ASP A 331 6.59 9.60 -5.75
N LEU A 332 5.55 10.35 -6.15
CA LEU A 332 4.44 9.86 -6.96
C LEU A 332 4.74 10.06 -8.43
N TRP A 333 4.13 9.25 -9.27
CA TRP A 333 4.32 9.31 -10.71
C TRP A 333 3.16 8.65 -11.46
N GLU A 334 3.07 8.97 -12.75
CA GLU A 334 2.25 8.21 -13.68
C GLU A 334 2.98 7.96 -15.00
N THR A 335 2.63 6.85 -15.65
CA THR A 335 3.13 6.47 -16.96
C THR A 335 1.95 6.33 -17.91
N VAL A 336 1.98 7.09 -19.01
CA VAL A 336 1.02 6.95 -20.11
C VAL A 336 1.62 6.05 -21.18
N TYR A 337 0.95 4.96 -21.50
CA TYR A 337 1.35 4.03 -22.57
C TYR A 337 0.57 4.32 -23.85
N TYR A 338 1.28 4.27 -24.97
CA TYR A 338 0.78 4.47 -26.31
C TYR A 338 1.11 3.26 -27.16
N LEU A 339 0.16 2.83 -27.97
CA LEU A 339 0.31 1.80 -28.97
C LEU A 339 -0.05 2.39 -30.34
N ASN A 340 0.88 2.33 -31.30
CA ASN A 340 0.73 2.92 -32.62
C ASN A 340 0.30 4.42 -32.58
N GLY A 341 0.89 5.18 -31.65
CA GLY A 341 0.59 6.61 -31.44
C GLY A 341 -0.75 6.91 -30.75
N ILE A 342 -1.53 5.89 -30.35
CA ILE A 342 -2.81 6.04 -29.64
C ILE A 342 -2.59 5.77 -28.15
N PRO A 343 -3.00 6.66 -27.24
CA PRO A 343 -2.91 6.40 -25.81
C PRO A 343 -3.85 5.26 -25.43
N GLU A 344 -3.32 4.24 -24.77
CA GLU A 344 -4.04 3.00 -24.44
C GLU A 344 -4.41 2.96 -22.95
N ARG A 345 -3.42 3.14 -22.07
CA ARG A 345 -3.57 3.03 -20.62
C ARG A 345 -2.68 4.01 -19.88
N ILE A 346 -3.09 4.36 -18.66
CA ILE A 346 -2.31 5.15 -17.70
C ILE A 346 -2.09 4.27 -16.48
N LEU A 347 -0.83 4.09 -16.10
CA LEU A 347 -0.45 3.48 -14.84
C LEU A 347 -0.07 4.58 -13.85
N ARG A 348 -0.62 4.57 -12.65
CA ARG A 348 -0.34 5.58 -11.63
C ARG A 348 0.11 4.94 -10.32
N LYS A 349 1.21 5.45 -9.76
CA LYS A 349 1.58 5.18 -8.37
C LYS A 349 0.74 6.09 -7.47
N GLU A 350 -0.20 5.48 -6.77
CA GLU A 350 -1.06 6.16 -5.81
C GLU A 350 -0.69 5.79 -4.39
N TYR A 351 -1.09 6.64 -3.46
CA TYR A 351 -0.88 6.43 -2.05
C TYR A 351 -2.17 6.70 -1.28
N ASN A 352 -2.32 5.99 -0.17
CA ASN A 352 -3.22 6.37 0.89
C ASN A 352 -2.36 6.62 2.11
N ILE A 353 -2.33 7.88 2.59
CA ILE A 353 -1.84 8.14 3.94
C ILE A 353 -2.79 7.40 4.84
N LEU A 354 -2.25 6.36 5.45
CA LEU A 354 -2.93 5.66 6.49
C LEU A 354 -2.81 6.58 7.69
N LYS A 355 -3.77 7.53 7.80
CA LYS A 355 -3.91 8.47 8.92
C LYS A 355 -3.75 7.64 10.19
N ASP A 356 -2.56 7.66 10.76
CA ASP A 356 -2.18 6.81 11.86
C ASP A 356 -2.81 5.40 11.77
N LEU A 357 -2.53 4.62 10.71
CA LEU A 357 -2.64 3.15 10.85
C LEU A 357 -1.42 2.59 11.57
N ASN A 358 -1.10 3.20 12.70
CA ASN A 358 -1.27 2.43 13.90
C ASN A 358 -2.68 1.81 13.84
N TYR A 359 -2.78 0.52 13.51
CA TYR A 359 -3.90 -0.30 13.98
C TYR A 359 -3.87 -0.42 15.53
N MET A 360 -3.45 0.64 16.21
CA MET A 360 -3.66 0.88 17.61
C MET A 360 -4.96 1.66 17.68
N TYR A 361 -5.94 1.05 18.32
CA TYR A 361 -7.12 1.73 18.80
C TYR A 361 -6.74 3.05 19.48
N THR A 362 -7.40 4.14 19.09
CA THR A 362 -7.12 5.46 19.67
C THR A 362 -7.24 5.39 21.19
N GLU A 363 -6.43 6.18 21.91
CA GLU A 363 -6.56 6.26 23.38
C GLU A 363 -7.98 6.65 23.81
N LYS A 364 -8.68 7.44 22.98
CA LYS A 364 -10.09 7.79 23.16
C LYS A 364 -11.02 6.57 23.07
N PHE A 365 -10.77 5.65 22.13
CA PHE A 365 -11.55 4.40 22.07
C PHE A 365 -11.20 3.44 23.21
N LYS A 366 -9.92 3.33 23.61
CA LYS A 366 -9.54 2.55 24.80
C LYS A 366 -10.25 3.07 26.05
N GLN A 367 -10.35 4.39 26.22
CA GLN A 367 -11.12 5.03 27.28
C GLN A 367 -12.61 4.67 27.22
N VAL A 368 -13.20 4.58 26.02
CA VAL A 368 -14.58 4.13 25.86
C VAL A 368 -14.76 2.69 26.33
N VAL A 369 -13.88 1.77 25.94
CA VAL A 369 -13.94 0.36 26.36
C VAL A 369 -13.81 0.25 27.89
N GLN A 370 -12.85 0.97 28.49
CA GLN A 370 -12.67 1.01 29.93
C GLN A 370 -13.88 1.61 30.66
N TYR A 371 -14.41 2.72 30.16
CA TYR A 371 -15.61 3.34 30.72
C TYR A 371 -16.81 2.40 30.66
N CYS A 372 -17.02 1.71 29.54
CA CYS A 372 -18.06 0.72 29.38
C CYS A 372 -17.90 -0.46 30.36
N LYS A 373 -16.67 -0.92 30.59
CA LYS A 373 -16.37 -1.95 31.59
C LYS A 373 -16.71 -1.52 33.02
N GLU A 374 -16.35 -0.30 33.39
CA GLU A 374 -16.59 0.24 34.73
C GLU A 374 -18.07 0.52 35.02
N ASN A 375 -18.85 0.80 33.96
CA ASN A 375 -20.25 1.22 34.07
C ASN A 375 -21.24 0.18 33.54
N ASN A 376 -20.80 -1.03 33.19
CA ASN A 376 -21.64 -2.12 32.68
C ASN A 376 -22.46 -1.72 31.43
N LEU A 377 -21.79 -1.07 30.47
CA LEU A 377 -22.41 -0.53 29.25
C LEU A 377 -21.91 -1.25 27.98
N PHE A 378 -22.77 -1.34 26.98
CA PHE A 378 -22.41 -1.87 25.67
C PHE A 378 -21.56 -0.87 24.87
N VAL A 379 -20.47 -1.33 24.23
CA VAL A 379 -19.54 -0.47 23.48
C VAL A 379 -20.10 -0.18 22.08
N GLY A 380 -20.24 -1.22 21.27
CA GLY A 380 -20.56 -1.09 19.85
C GLY A 380 -19.92 -2.16 18.97
N TYR A 381 -20.13 -2.00 17.66
CA TYR A 381 -19.60 -2.87 16.60
C TYR A 381 -19.05 -2.03 15.44
N GLY A 382 -18.14 -2.59 14.65
CA GLY A 382 -17.56 -1.95 13.46
C GLY A 382 -16.19 -1.31 13.71
N ASN A 383 -15.72 -0.50 12.76
CA ASN A 383 -14.41 0.12 12.81
C ASN A 383 -14.42 1.38 13.70
N PRO A 384 -13.74 1.41 14.87
CA PRO A 384 -13.68 2.60 15.71
C PRO A 384 -12.91 3.76 15.05
N ASN A 385 -12.11 3.49 14.02
CA ASN A 385 -11.42 4.50 13.22
C ASN A 385 -12.20 4.86 11.93
N GLY A 386 -13.43 4.35 11.78
CA GLY A 386 -14.28 4.62 10.62
C GLY A 386 -14.69 6.10 10.50
N LYS A 387 -15.23 6.48 9.34
CA LYS A 387 -15.72 7.85 9.08
C LYS A 387 -17.13 8.09 9.58
N VAL A 388 -17.92 7.04 9.75
CA VAL A 388 -19.35 7.14 10.05
C VAL A 388 -19.69 6.50 11.39
N LEU A 389 -20.25 7.28 12.30
CA LEU A 389 -20.89 6.77 13.51
C LEU A 389 -22.39 6.64 13.29
N VAL A 390 -22.98 5.47 13.51
CA VAL A 390 -24.44 5.29 13.51
C VAL A 390 -24.93 4.95 14.91
N ILE A 391 -25.89 5.74 15.40
CA ILE A 391 -26.53 5.53 16.70
C ILE A 391 -27.99 5.13 16.46
N GLY A 392 -28.30 3.87 16.76
CA GLY A 392 -29.64 3.31 16.68
C GLY A 392 -30.46 3.51 17.96
N LYS A 393 -31.56 2.77 18.08
CA LYS A 393 -32.42 2.78 19.28
C LYS A 393 -31.95 1.76 20.31
N GLU A 394 -32.02 0.48 19.93
CA GLU A 394 -31.87 -0.70 20.78
C GLU A 394 -31.68 -1.93 19.89
N ALA A 395 -30.89 -2.91 20.36
CA ALA A 395 -30.65 -4.14 19.63
C ALA A 395 -31.89 -5.08 19.67
N ALA A 396 -32.44 -5.45 18.52
CA ALA A 396 -33.70 -6.19 18.46
C ALA A 396 -33.52 -7.72 18.61
N HIS A 397 -33.16 -8.20 19.81
CA HIS A 397 -32.82 -9.62 20.05
C HIS A 397 -33.70 -10.36 21.07
N ILE A 398 -34.97 -9.96 21.25
CA ILE A 398 -35.83 -10.56 22.27
C ILE A 398 -37.14 -11.15 21.72
N SER A 399 -37.49 -12.34 22.22
CA SER A 399 -38.74 -13.08 21.99
C SER A 399 -39.91 -12.45 22.79
N LYS A 400 -41.16 -12.79 22.45
CA LYS A 400 -42.36 -12.16 23.04
C LYS A 400 -42.56 -12.34 24.55
N GLU A 401 -41.79 -13.20 25.20
CA GLU A 401 -42.15 -13.82 26.48
C GLU A 401 -41.14 -13.57 27.62
N GLU A 402 -40.29 -12.56 27.53
CA GLU A 402 -39.27 -12.31 28.56
C GLU A 402 -39.70 -11.29 29.62
N THR A 403 -39.48 -11.67 30.89
CA THR A 403 -39.67 -10.84 32.09
C THR A 403 -38.58 -9.78 32.21
N THR A 404 -38.82 -8.75 33.03
CA THR A 404 -37.89 -7.65 33.34
C THR A 404 -36.51 -8.16 33.80
N GLU A 405 -36.49 -9.22 34.62
CA GLU A 405 -35.27 -9.92 35.08
C GLU A 405 -34.46 -10.56 33.93
N ASN A 406 -35.14 -11.14 32.93
CA ASN A 406 -34.47 -11.71 31.75
C ASN A 406 -33.85 -10.61 30.87
N LEU A 407 -34.45 -9.41 30.83
CA LEU A 407 -33.90 -8.27 30.09
C LEU A 407 -32.59 -7.77 30.70
N GLU A 408 -32.53 -7.67 32.02
CA GLU A 408 -31.33 -7.27 32.76
C GLU A 408 -30.21 -8.29 32.59
N LYS A 409 -30.52 -9.58 32.73
CA LYS A 409 -29.54 -10.65 32.49
C LYS A 409 -29.01 -10.63 31.06
N LYS A 410 -29.86 -10.42 30.05
CA LYS A 410 -29.42 -10.31 28.66
C LYS A 410 -28.58 -9.08 28.39
N LYS A 411 -28.93 -7.92 28.99
CA LYS A 411 -28.10 -6.71 28.94
C LYS A 411 -26.70 -7.05 29.46
N GLU A 412 -26.63 -7.69 30.63
CA GLU A 412 -25.38 -8.13 31.26
C GLU A 412 -24.55 -9.03 30.34
N GLU A 413 -25.14 -10.12 29.83
CA GLU A 413 -24.46 -11.06 28.93
C GLU A 413 -23.93 -10.38 27.65
N LEU A 414 -24.73 -9.47 27.07
CA LEU A 414 -24.35 -8.76 25.84
C LEU A 414 -23.17 -7.83 26.05
N PHE A 415 -23.19 -6.99 27.09
CA PHE A 415 -22.06 -6.09 27.28
C PHE A 415 -20.83 -6.84 27.78
N GLN A 416 -20.95 -7.85 28.66
CA GLN A 416 -19.79 -8.63 29.13
C GLN A 416 -19.09 -9.30 27.95
N SER A 417 -19.87 -9.88 27.03
CA SER A 417 -19.35 -10.46 25.78
C SER A 417 -18.68 -9.41 24.90
N ASN A 418 -19.33 -8.24 24.71
CA ASN A 418 -18.82 -7.18 23.84
C ASN A 418 -17.54 -6.54 24.40
N VAL A 419 -17.50 -6.22 25.70
CA VAL A 419 -16.32 -5.67 26.39
C VAL A 419 -15.17 -6.66 26.35
N SER A 420 -15.41 -7.94 26.70
CA SER A 420 -14.33 -8.95 26.68
C SER A 420 -13.71 -9.13 25.29
N GLN A 421 -14.54 -9.09 24.24
CA GLN A 421 -14.06 -9.16 22.86
C GLN A 421 -13.23 -7.92 22.50
N TRP A 422 -13.69 -6.72 22.88
CA TRP A 422 -12.92 -5.50 22.68
C TRP A 422 -11.60 -5.53 23.46
N GLU A 423 -11.58 -5.93 24.73
CA GLU A 423 -10.34 -6.05 25.51
C GLU A 423 -9.36 -7.04 24.87
N HIS A 424 -9.85 -8.17 24.36
CA HIS A 424 -9.01 -9.12 23.63
C HIS A 424 -8.38 -8.46 22.40
N ILE A 425 -9.20 -7.82 21.56
CA ILE A 425 -8.79 -7.10 20.35
C ILE A 425 -7.78 -5.99 20.67
N LEU A 426 -8.01 -5.21 21.74
CA LEU A 426 -7.11 -4.18 22.22
C LEU A 426 -5.76 -4.77 22.67
N SER A 427 -5.77 -5.97 23.28
CA SER A 427 -4.55 -6.62 23.78
C SER A 427 -3.71 -7.27 22.67
N THR A 428 -4.35 -7.75 21.61
CA THR A 428 -3.70 -8.42 20.48
C THR A 428 -3.38 -7.47 19.33
N ASN A 429 -3.89 -6.23 19.37
CA ASN A 429 -3.89 -5.28 18.25
C ASN A 429 -4.43 -5.94 16.97
N GLU A 430 -5.53 -6.67 17.09
CA GLU A 430 -6.13 -7.40 15.98
C GLU A 430 -6.54 -6.45 14.86
N VAL A 431 -6.03 -6.72 13.65
CA VAL A 431 -6.35 -5.96 12.45
C VAL A 431 -7.51 -6.65 11.74
N PRO A 432 -8.65 -5.96 11.50
CA PRO A 432 -9.76 -6.55 10.77
C PRO A 432 -9.39 -6.81 9.31
N ASN A 433 -9.61 -8.05 8.84
CA ASN A 433 -9.54 -8.41 7.43
C ASN A 433 -10.92 -8.27 6.78
N TYR A 434 -11.32 -7.03 6.48
CA TYR A 434 -12.64 -6.72 5.90
C TYR A 434 -12.85 -7.37 4.52
N ASP A 435 -11.78 -7.64 3.77
CA ASP A 435 -11.84 -8.12 2.39
C ASP A 435 -11.54 -9.63 2.28
N GLY A 436 -11.30 -10.33 3.40
CA GLY A 436 -10.93 -11.75 3.46
C GLY A 436 -12.06 -12.72 3.84
N GLU A 437 -11.77 -14.02 3.77
CA GLU A 437 -12.67 -15.08 4.24
C GLU A 437 -12.74 -15.13 5.78
N ARG A 438 -13.95 -15.16 6.32
CA ARG A 438 -14.20 -15.06 7.76
C ARG A 438 -13.80 -16.33 8.52
N THR A 439 -13.12 -16.16 9.66
CA THR A 439 -13.01 -17.17 10.71
C THR A 439 -14.33 -17.28 11.50
N ILE A 440 -14.67 -18.49 11.96
CA ILE A 440 -16.00 -18.82 12.54
C ILE A 440 -16.31 -18.04 13.86
N SER A 441 -15.37 -17.24 14.39
CA SER A 441 -15.54 -16.49 15.64
C SER A 441 -16.41 -15.22 15.48
N HIS A 442 -17.09 -14.84 16.56
CA HIS A 442 -17.84 -13.59 16.66
C HIS A 442 -16.85 -12.48 17.06
N ASN A 443 -16.58 -11.53 16.15
CA ASN A 443 -15.67 -10.41 16.39
C ASN A 443 -16.44 -9.08 16.20
N PRO A 444 -16.41 -8.14 17.16
CA PRO A 444 -17.17 -6.90 17.09
C PRO A 444 -16.71 -5.96 15.98
N LEU A 445 -15.45 -6.02 15.51
CA LEU A 445 -14.94 -5.21 14.38
C LEU A 445 -15.67 -5.47 13.07
N TYR A 446 -16.14 -6.70 12.87
CA TYR A 446 -16.79 -7.16 11.63
C TYR A 446 -17.90 -8.18 11.93
N ALA A 447 -18.68 -7.92 12.99
CA ALA A 447 -19.72 -8.83 13.50
C ALA A 447 -20.64 -9.42 12.40
N TYR A 448 -20.91 -8.64 11.37
CA TYR A 448 -21.81 -8.97 10.26
C TYR A 448 -21.08 -9.15 8.91
N GLY A 449 -19.75 -9.08 8.90
CA GLY A 449 -18.94 -9.28 7.70
C GLY A 449 -19.24 -10.61 7.01
N ASN A 450 -19.08 -10.61 5.68
CA ASN A 450 -19.31 -11.75 4.78
C ASN A 450 -20.78 -12.24 4.63
N GLN A 451 -21.78 -11.56 5.22
CA GLN A 451 -23.18 -11.83 4.92
C GLN A 451 -23.54 -11.32 3.51
N TYR A 452 -24.38 -12.04 2.78
CA TYR A 452 -24.83 -11.60 1.46
C TYR A 452 -25.58 -10.28 1.56
N ASN A 453 -25.35 -9.40 0.59
CA ASN A 453 -26.08 -8.15 0.39
C ASN A 453 -27.46 -8.42 -0.24
N SER A 454 -28.22 -9.27 0.46
CA SER A 454 -29.57 -9.68 0.13
C SER A 454 -30.32 -10.02 1.42
N TRP A 455 -31.63 -9.82 1.37
CA TRP A 455 -32.52 -10.23 2.45
C TRP A 455 -33.03 -11.64 2.15
N ASP A 456 -32.54 -12.65 2.88
CA ASP A 456 -32.99 -14.03 2.75
C ASP A 456 -33.53 -14.58 4.08
N LYS A 457 -34.84 -14.78 4.13
CA LYS A 457 -35.54 -15.40 5.28
C LYS A 457 -35.25 -16.91 5.41
N SER A 458 -34.75 -17.57 4.37
CA SER A 458 -34.66 -19.04 4.26
C SER A 458 -33.35 -19.66 4.78
N LYS A 459 -32.46 -18.85 5.40
CA LYS A 459 -31.14 -19.26 5.94
C LYS A 459 -30.19 -19.83 4.87
N LYS A 460 -29.60 -18.95 4.05
CA LYS A 460 -28.35 -19.20 3.29
C LYS A 460 -27.41 -17.99 3.26
N GLY A 461 -27.23 -17.32 4.41
CA GLY A 461 -26.20 -16.27 4.58
C GLY A 461 -26.61 -14.82 4.29
N GLY A 462 -27.91 -14.54 4.04
CA GLY A 462 -28.41 -13.16 3.92
C GLY A 462 -28.43 -12.39 5.25
N THR A 463 -28.63 -11.06 5.19
CA THR A 463 -28.53 -10.15 6.35
C THR A 463 -29.85 -9.46 6.74
N SER A 464 -29.82 -8.69 7.83
CA SER A 464 -30.96 -7.90 8.33
C SER A 464 -31.26 -6.70 7.43
N ARG A 465 -32.52 -6.24 7.42
CA ARG A 465 -32.89 -5.04 6.65
C ARG A 465 -32.17 -3.78 7.13
N THR A 466 -31.87 -3.69 8.42
CA THR A 466 -31.10 -2.57 8.97
C THR A 466 -29.71 -2.54 8.36
N TYR A 467 -29.02 -3.68 8.34
CA TYR A 467 -27.67 -3.78 7.79
C TYR A 467 -27.63 -3.61 6.28
N LEU A 468 -28.67 -4.03 5.55
CA LEU A 468 -28.80 -3.69 4.12
C LEU A 468 -28.93 -2.19 3.87
N ASN A 469 -29.58 -1.44 4.77
CA ASN A 469 -29.67 0.02 4.61
C ASN A 469 -28.35 0.71 4.98
N TYR A 470 -27.63 0.19 5.98
CA TYR A 470 -26.27 0.67 6.28
C TYR A 470 -25.31 0.35 5.13
N GLU A 471 -25.41 -0.84 4.54
CA GLU A 471 -24.66 -1.21 3.34
C GLU A 471 -24.96 -0.28 2.17
N LYS A 472 -26.24 -0.04 1.86
CA LYS A 472 -26.59 0.92 0.80
C LYS A 472 -26.03 2.31 1.05
N LEU A 473 -26.03 2.76 2.30
CA LEU A 473 -25.45 4.05 2.64
C LEU A 473 -23.94 4.05 2.43
N TYR A 474 -23.25 2.99 2.84
CA TYR A 474 -21.83 2.77 2.58
C TYR A 474 -21.52 2.74 1.07
N GLU A 475 -22.27 1.98 0.29
CA GLU A 475 -22.13 1.90 -1.18
C GLU A 475 -22.26 3.28 -1.82
N GLN A 476 -23.24 4.09 -1.40
CA GLN A 476 -23.43 5.45 -1.92
C GLN A 476 -22.31 6.42 -1.50
N LEU A 477 -21.82 6.31 -0.26
CA LEU A 477 -20.78 7.19 0.28
C LEU A 477 -19.39 6.90 -0.28
N PHE A 478 -19.01 5.62 -0.33
CA PHE A 478 -17.63 5.20 -0.56
C PHE A 478 -17.42 4.50 -1.91
N LEU A 479 -18.47 3.95 -2.52
CA LEU A 479 -18.39 3.14 -3.75
C LEU A 479 -19.19 3.73 -4.92
N GLN A 480 -19.57 5.00 -4.85
CA GLN A 480 -20.33 5.69 -5.91
C GLN A 480 -21.64 4.98 -6.28
N GLY A 481 -22.22 4.22 -5.33
CA GLY A 481 -23.44 3.44 -5.50
C GLY A 481 -23.23 2.05 -6.10
N GLU A 482 -22.00 1.61 -6.32
CA GLU A 482 -21.71 0.23 -6.71
C GLU A 482 -22.18 -0.73 -5.63
N LYS A 483 -22.99 -1.72 -6.03
CA LYS A 483 -23.57 -2.68 -5.11
C LYS A 483 -22.62 -3.85 -4.89
N LEU A 484 -22.23 -4.11 -3.64
CA LEU A 484 -21.40 -5.26 -3.30
C LEU A 484 -22.21 -6.56 -3.22
N GLN A 485 -21.56 -7.69 -3.49
CA GLN A 485 -22.19 -9.01 -3.31
C GLN A 485 -22.41 -9.36 -1.83
N LYS A 486 -21.48 -8.93 -0.97
CA LYS A 486 -21.50 -9.14 0.48
C LYS A 486 -21.43 -7.79 1.18
N ILE A 487 -22.04 -7.70 2.36
CA ILE A 487 -22.01 -6.47 3.14
C ILE A 487 -20.61 -6.25 3.72
N ASN A 488 -20.12 -5.00 3.64
CA ASN A 488 -18.82 -4.60 4.18
C ASN A 488 -18.82 -3.21 4.81
N PHE A 489 -19.99 -2.62 5.09
CA PHE A 489 -20.11 -1.26 5.65
C PHE A 489 -19.29 -1.03 6.93
N GLN A 490 -19.06 -2.08 7.73
CA GLN A 490 -18.29 -2.00 8.99
C GLN A 490 -16.84 -1.55 8.78
N LYS A 491 -16.32 -1.57 7.55
CA LYS A 491 -15.03 -0.99 7.17
C LYS A 491 -14.93 0.49 7.49
N GLU A 492 -16.00 1.24 7.26
CA GLU A 492 -16.05 2.70 7.44
C GLU A 492 -17.01 3.15 8.54
N PHE A 493 -17.73 2.20 9.16
CA PHE A 493 -18.79 2.47 10.11
C PHE A 493 -18.46 1.92 11.50
N PHE A 494 -18.70 2.73 12.51
CA PHE A 494 -18.90 2.29 13.89
C PHE A 494 -20.38 2.44 14.24
N ILE A 495 -20.98 1.41 14.86
CA ILE A 495 -22.39 1.41 15.24
C ILE A 495 -22.56 1.14 16.73
N THR A 496 -23.50 1.83 17.34
CA THR A 496 -23.92 1.62 18.73
C THR A 496 -25.39 2.01 18.91
N GLU A 497 -25.93 1.84 20.10
CA GLU A 497 -27.37 2.04 20.38
C GLU A 497 -27.58 3.11 21.46
N LEU A 498 -28.72 3.82 21.44
CA LEU A 498 -29.11 4.73 22.51
C LEU A 498 -29.45 3.99 23.81
N SER A 499 -29.98 2.78 23.73
CA SER A 499 -30.37 1.93 24.86
C SER A 499 -29.70 0.55 24.76
N ASP A 500 -29.19 0.06 25.90
CA ASP A 500 -28.54 -1.24 26.02
C ASP A 500 -29.52 -2.39 26.20
N TYR A 501 -30.75 -2.10 26.61
CA TYR A 501 -31.77 -3.12 26.74
C TYR A 501 -32.24 -3.59 25.36
N PRO A 502 -32.17 -4.90 25.04
CA PRO A 502 -32.44 -5.42 23.70
C PRO A 502 -33.95 -5.54 23.38
N THR A 503 -34.72 -4.47 23.60
CA THR A 503 -36.18 -4.52 23.57
C THR A 503 -36.75 -4.26 22.17
N LYS A 504 -38.05 -4.54 21.95
CA LYS A 504 -38.75 -4.04 20.75
C LYS A 504 -39.58 -2.81 21.13
N GLU A 505 -39.59 -1.81 20.25
CA GLU A 505 -40.47 -0.64 20.40
C GLU A 505 -41.96 -0.99 20.54
N SER A 506 -42.39 -2.17 20.07
CA SER A 506 -43.77 -2.64 20.21
C SER A 506 -44.19 -3.02 21.63
N TYR A 507 -43.26 -3.20 22.57
CA TYR A 507 -43.61 -3.47 23.97
C TYR A 507 -44.00 -2.15 24.65
N LYS A 508 -45.30 -1.97 24.84
CA LYS A 508 -45.89 -0.85 25.59
C LYS A 508 -46.09 -1.26 27.05
N ASP A 509 -44.99 -1.66 27.69
CA ASP A 509 -44.96 -2.02 29.10
C ASP A 509 -44.28 -0.89 29.89
N ASN A 510 -44.83 -0.53 31.05
CA ASN A 510 -44.35 0.58 31.86
C ASN A 510 -42.99 0.29 32.52
N GLU A 511 -42.72 -0.96 32.90
CA GLU A 511 -41.45 -1.38 33.49
C GLU A 511 -40.36 -1.37 32.42
N ILE A 512 -40.65 -1.91 31.23
CA ILE A 512 -39.71 -1.89 30.09
C ILE A 512 -39.40 -0.46 29.65
N GLU A 513 -40.39 0.43 29.66
CA GLU A 513 -40.16 1.85 29.37
C GLU A 513 -39.30 2.54 30.45
N ALA A 514 -39.46 2.17 31.72
CA ALA A 514 -38.62 2.68 32.81
C ALA A 514 -37.17 2.23 32.63
N LEU A 515 -36.92 0.95 32.32
CA LEU A 515 -35.58 0.42 32.02
C LEU A 515 -34.93 1.11 30.83
N ARG A 516 -35.69 1.31 29.74
CA ARG A 516 -35.18 2.01 28.55
C ARG A 516 -34.80 3.45 28.87
N LYS A 517 -35.65 4.16 29.61
CA LYS A 517 -35.35 5.53 30.07
C LYS A 517 -34.10 5.56 30.93
N GLN A 518 -33.97 4.63 31.89
CA GLN A 518 -32.79 4.51 32.73
C GLN A 518 -31.53 4.28 31.89
N SER A 519 -31.54 3.30 30.97
CA SER A 519 -30.37 3.00 30.13
C SER A 519 -29.95 4.17 29.25
N ILE A 520 -30.90 4.93 28.70
CA ILE A 520 -30.56 6.12 27.91
C ILE A 520 -29.92 7.20 28.78
N GLU A 521 -30.40 7.41 30.02
CA GLU A 521 -29.76 8.34 30.96
C GLU A 521 -28.34 7.88 31.34
N GLU A 522 -28.14 6.58 31.60
CA GLU A 522 -26.83 5.98 31.90
C GLU A 522 -25.83 6.14 30.75
N ARG A 523 -26.31 6.14 29.50
CA ARG A 523 -25.46 6.27 28.29
C ARG A 523 -25.17 7.71 27.88
N LYS A 524 -25.87 8.73 28.41
CA LYS A 524 -25.57 10.14 28.08
C LYS A 524 -24.10 10.52 28.35
N PRO A 525 -23.50 10.19 29.51
CA PRO A 525 -22.10 10.48 29.76
C PRO A 525 -21.14 9.70 28.85
N LEU A 526 -21.49 8.47 28.45
CA LEU A 526 -20.73 7.68 27.47
C LEU A 526 -20.63 8.45 26.14
N PHE A 527 -21.75 8.93 25.60
CA PHE A 527 -21.76 9.69 24.34
C PHE A 527 -21.07 11.07 24.45
N ALA A 528 -20.91 11.60 25.65
CA ALA A 528 -20.17 12.84 25.88
C ALA A 528 -18.64 12.63 25.84
N LEU A 529 -18.14 11.39 25.84
CA LEU A 529 -16.71 11.10 25.71
C LEU A 529 -16.16 11.58 24.35
N PRO A 530 -14.88 12.00 24.28
CA PRO A 530 -14.30 12.57 23.07
C PRO A 530 -14.43 11.69 21.81
N PHE A 531 -14.31 10.38 21.95
CA PHE A 531 -14.40 9.40 20.85
C PHE A 531 -15.62 9.63 19.95
N PHE A 532 -16.82 9.77 20.53
CA PHE A 532 -18.06 9.91 19.76
C PHE A 532 -18.17 11.25 19.03
N LYS A 533 -17.32 12.23 19.38
CA LYS A 533 -17.29 13.56 18.77
C LYS A 533 -16.31 13.66 17.60
N GLU A 534 -15.42 12.68 17.42
CA GLU A 534 -14.38 12.74 16.38
C GLU A 534 -14.85 12.31 15.00
N PHE A 535 -15.96 11.57 14.92
CA PHE A 535 -16.51 11.14 13.65
C PHE A 535 -16.94 12.36 12.81
N PRO A 536 -16.45 12.47 11.55
CA PRO A 536 -16.88 13.55 10.66
C PRO A 536 -18.37 13.45 10.34
N ILE A 537 -18.92 12.23 10.33
CA ILE A 537 -20.33 11.96 10.05
C ILE A 537 -20.93 11.17 11.22
N VAL A 538 -21.94 11.75 11.88
CA VAL A 538 -22.75 11.08 12.90
C VAL A 538 -24.18 10.94 12.41
N ILE A 539 -24.74 9.74 12.44
CA ILE A 539 -26.12 9.46 12.02
C ILE A 539 -26.90 8.94 13.22
N VAL A 540 -27.81 9.76 13.73
CA VAL A 540 -28.74 9.36 14.79
C VAL A 540 -30.01 8.80 14.14
N ALA A 541 -30.02 7.50 13.90
CA ALA A 541 -31.11 6.76 13.27
C ALA A 541 -32.15 6.30 14.31
N ALA A 542 -32.67 7.23 15.11
CA ALA A 542 -33.47 6.94 16.29
C ALA A 542 -34.89 7.53 16.28
N GLY A 543 -35.30 8.22 15.20
CA GLY A 543 -36.61 8.84 15.10
C GLY A 543 -36.88 9.79 16.27
N HIS A 544 -38.01 9.65 16.97
CA HIS A 544 -38.36 10.56 18.06
C HIS A 544 -37.72 10.23 19.41
N TYR A 545 -36.83 9.23 19.50
CA TYR A 545 -36.17 8.87 20.77
C TYR A 545 -35.45 10.06 21.43
N PRO A 546 -34.62 10.85 20.71
CA PRO A 546 -33.92 11.95 21.36
C PRO A 546 -34.87 12.95 22.03
N LYS A 547 -35.98 13.28 21.37
CA LYS A 547 -37.04 14.14 21.93
C LYS A 547 -37.77 13.46 23.10
N ARG A 548 -38.14 12.18 22.96
CA ARG A 548 -38.89 11.41 23.98
C ARG A 548 -38.11 11.26 25.28
N TYR A 549 -36.81 11.02 25.20
CA TYR A 549 -35.94 10.73 26.34
C TYR A 549 -35.02 11.90 26.71
N LYS A 550 -35.28 13.11 26.19
CA LYS A 550 -34.51 14.33 26.49
C LYS A 550 -32.99 14.14 26.30
N PHE A 551 -32.62 13.49 25.19
CA PHE A 551 -31.23 13.32 24.77
C PHE A 551 -30.85 14.51 23.90
N ASP A 552 -30.09 15.44 24.47
CA ASP A 552 -29.69 16.67 23.79
C ASP A 552 -28.49 16.41 22.87
N MET A 553 -28.78 16.13 21.60
CA MET A 553 -27.75 15.88 20.59
C MET A 553 -26.84 17.09 20.36
N GLN A 554 -27.36 18.31 20.49
CA GLN A 554 -26.59 19.53 20.25
C GLN A 554 -25.51 19.69 21.32
N GLN A 555 -25.91 19.51 22.59
CA GLN A 555 -24.98 19.56 23.72
C GLN A 555 -23.98 18.39 23.69
N ILE A 556 -24.45 17.17 23.43
CA ILE A 556 -23.60 15.97 23.50
C ILE A 556 -22.54 15.99 22.41
N PHE A 557 -22.89 16.33 21.16
CA PHE A 557 -21.98 16.25 20.02
C PHE A 557 -21.30 17.59 19.65
N ASP A 558 -21.58 18.66 20.40
CA ASP A 558 -21.12 20.02 20.12
C ASP A 558 -21.47 20.47 18.70
N VAL A 559 -22.76 20.32 18.35
CA VAL A 559 -23.33 20.67 17.04
C VAL A 559 -24.55 21.57 17.19
N GLN A 560 -24.90 22.31 16.15
CA GLN A 560 -26.06 23.20 16.11
C GLN A 560 -27.03 22.77 15.01
N TRP A 561 -28.32 22.70 15.34
CA TRP A 561 -29.38 22.37 14.39
C TRP A 561 -29.58 23.50 13.38
N GLU A 562 -29.72 23.17 12.10
CA GLU A 562 -29.98 24.14 11.01
C GLU A 562 -31.35 24.82 11.11
N GLY A 563 -32.27 24.27 11.93
CA GLY A 563 -33.52 24.92 12.32
C GLY A 563 -34.77 24.44 11.58
N GLU A 564 -34.63 23.70 10.47
CA GLU A 564 -35.77 23.13 9.75
C GLU A 564 -35.58 21.66 9.35
N PRO A 565 -36.60 20.79 9.51
CA PRO A 565 -36.54 19.42 9.00
C PRO A 565 -36.63 19.36 7.49
N ILE A 566 -35.70 18.64 6.85
CA ILE A 566 -35.72 18.40 5.41
C ILE A 566 -36.63 17.21 5.11
N LYS A 567 -37.65 17.42 4.28
CA LYS A 567 -38.61 16.40 3.88
C LYS A 567 -38.10 15.62 2.66
N VAL A 568 -38.25 14.30 2.69
CA VAL A 568 -37.95 13.41 1.56
C VAL A 568 -39.22 12.64 1.22
N GLY A 569 -39.86 13.06 0.12
CA GLY A 569 -41.22 12.63 -0.22
C GLY A 569 -42.23 12.97 0.88
N GLU A 570 -43.34 12.23 0.94
CA GLU A 570 -44.43 12.51 1.90
C GLU A 570 -44.18 11.94 3.31
N LYS A 571 -43.30 10.95 3.46
CA LYS A 571 -43.22 10.10 4.66
C LYS A 571 -41.90 10.20 5.43
N TYR A 572 -40.86 10.76 4.82
CA TYR A 572 -39.52 10.73 5.39
C TYR A 572 -38.97 12.13 5.63
N TRP A 573 -38.02 12.20 6.56
CA TRP A 573 -37.38 13.43 6.96
C TRP A 573 -35.99 13.14 7.51
N TYR A 574 -35.14 14.16 7.51
CA TYR A 574 -33.91 14.21 8.30
C TYR A 574 -33.63 15.64 8.74
N ASN A 575 -32.90 15.80 9.84
CA ASN A 575 -32.44 17.08 10.39
C ASN A 575 -30.93 17.14 10.28
N LEU A 576 -30.41 18.30 9.89
CA LEU A 576 -28.97 18.55 9.81
C LEU A 576 -28.50 19.36 11.00
N HIS A 577 -27.40 18.91 11.59
CA HIS A 577 -26.70 19.63 12.62
C HIS A 577 -25.22 19.73 12.25
N PHE A 578 -24.61 20.88 12.50
CA PHE A 578 -23.23 21.16 12.10
C PHE A 578 -22.38 21.55 13.30
N SER A 579 -21.12 21.12 13.31
CA SER A 579 -20.13 21.64 14.27
C SER A 579 -19.81 23.10 13.98
N LYS A 580 -19.34 23.84 14.98
CA LYS A 580 -19.00 25.27 14.86
C LYS A 580 -17.98 25.57 13.74
N ASP A 581 -17.09 24.64 13.46
CA ASP A 581 -16.08 24.74 12.41
C ASP A 581 -16.52 24.15 11.05
N ASN A 582 -17.77 23.68 10.94
CA ASN A 582 -18.33 23.01 9.77
C ASN A 582 -17.50 21.82 9.26
N LYS A 583 -16.74 21.15 10.14
CA LYS A 583 -15.98 19.94 9.80
C LYS A 583 -16.70 18.64 10.14
N ARG A 584 -17.80 18.72 10.89
CA ARG A 584 -18.60 17.55 11.29
C ARG A 584 -20.08 17.81 11.04
N ILE A 585 -20.77 16.75 10.63
CA ILE A 585 -22.21 16.73 10.44
C ILE A 585 -22.86 15.67 11.32
N LEU A 586 -23.96 16.03 11.97
CA LEU A 586 -24.86 15.08 12.60
C LEU A 586 -26.20 15.10 11.85
N ILE A 587 -26.58 13.94 11.35
CA ILE A 587 -27.84 13.72 10.62
C ILE A 587 -28.79 12.95 11.52
N HIS A 588 -29.84 13.60 11.97
CA HIS A 588 -30.89 12.97 12.77
C HIS A 588 -32.06 12.57 11.89
N THR A 589 -32.42 11.29 11.89
CA THR A 589 -33.51 10.78 11.05
C THR A 589 -34.27 9.66 11.75
N ARG A 590 -35.28 9.11 11.09
CA ARG A 590 -35.99 7.91 11.52
C ARG A 590 -35.06 6.70 11.57
N GLN A 591 -35.50 5.64 12.24
CA GLN A 591 -34.77 4.39 12.23
C GLN A 591 -34.60 3.83 10.81
N LEU A 592 -33.36 3.50 10.45
CA LEU A 592 -32.99 2.94 9.14
C LEU A 592 -33.21 1.42 9.08
N SER A 593 -34.29 0.92 9.68
CA SER A 593 -34.61 -0.51 9.74
C SER A 593 -35.65 -0.91 8.68
N ASN A 594 -36.92 -1.05 9.06
CA ASN A 594 -37.98 -1.48 8.16
C ASN A 594 -38.56 -0.31 7.35
N ARG A 595 -38.93 -0.58 6.09
CA ARG A 595 -39.64 0.34 5.19
C ARG A 595 -38.91 1.67 4.98
N VAL A 596 -37.59 1.64 4.72
CA VAL A 596 -36.79 2.83 4.37
C VAL A 596 -36.78 2.97 2.85
N SER A 597 -36.99 4.18 2.31
CA SER A 597 -36.88 4.42 0.87
C SER A 597 -35.42 4.58 0.45
N ASN A 598 -35.11 4.17 -0.78
CA ASN A 598 -33.80 4.45 -1.37
C ASN A 598 -33.57 5.96 -1.52
N GLU A 599 -34.62 6.75 -1.74
CA GLU A 599 -34.56 8.22 -1.78
C GLU A 599 -34.04 8.82 -0.47
N LEU A 600 -34.46 8.29 0.70
CA LEU A 600 -33.96 8.78 1.99
C LEU A 600 -32.47 8.46 2.16
N ILE A 601 -32.05 7.25 1.78
CA ILE A 601 -30.63 6.86 1.85
C ILE A 601 -29.78 7.74 0.94
N ALA A 602 -30.22 7.98 -0.31
CA ALA A 602 -29.51 8.85 -1.25
C ALA A 602 -29.44 10.29 -0.75
N ALA A 603 -30.53 10.83 -0.18
CA ALA A 603 -30.55 12.18 0.38
C ALA A 603 -29.58 12.33 1.56
N ILE A 604 -29.58 11.37 2.49
CA ILE A 604 -28.62 11.35 3.62
C ILE A 604 -27.19 11.23 3.11
N ALA A 605 -26.94 10.35 2.13
CA ALA A 605 -25.61 10.16 1.56
C ALA A 605 -25.07 11.44 0.90
N ASN A 606 -25.90 12.16 0.15
CA ASN A 606 -25.52 13.41 -0.50
C ASN A 606 -25.08 14.50 0.48
N GLU A 607 -25.72 14.57 1.65
CA GLU A 607 -25.33 15.51 2.71
C GLU A 607 -24.05 15.05 3.41
N ALA A 608 -23.98 13.78 3.80
CA ALA A 608 -22.81 13.22 4.49
C ALA A 608 -21.54 13.24 3.62
N LYS A 609 -21.66 13.04 2.31
CA LYS A 609 -20.52 13.03 1.37
C LYS A 609 -19.74 14.34 1.33
N LYS A 610 -20.34 15.46 1.74
CA LYS A 610 -19.67 16.78 1.84
C LYS A 610 -18.62 16.83 2.95
N PHE A 611 -18.56 15.82 3.82
CA PHE A 611 -17.70 15.73 5.01
C PHE A 611 -16.71 14.56 4.94
N LEU A 612 -16.63 13.89 3.79
CA LEU A 612 -15.58 12.92 3.44
C LEU A 612 -14.47 13.65 2.70
#